data_AF-A0A1H6CIP5-F1
#
_entry.id   AF-A0A1H6CIP5-F1
#
_cell.length_a   1.000
_cell.length_b   1.000
_cell.length_c   1.000
_cell.angle_alpha   90.00
_cell.angle_beta   90.00
_cell.angle_gamma   90.00
#
_symmetry.space_group_name_H-M   'P 1'
#
loop_
_entity.id
_entity.type
_entity.pdbx_description
1 polymer ?
#
loop_
_entity_poly.entity_id
_entity_poly.type
_entity_poly.pdbx_seq_one_letter_code
_entity_poly.pdbx_strand_id
1 'polypeptide(L)'
;SNVGSYAINGLGLTLNNGNYVFAQATGNATALSVTARPLTVTADALSRIYGNANPSLTYTVGGNGLVNGDTLVGGLATTAGSTSPAGRYAILQGTLAASNNYALSFLSAVLTISPSASGGTSPTPPMPLSSDFGGTFGSPTPEPTPTGGTPYGGTAAGGFDGFTSPGYDTPSSCAARPGLSRSLTSGPLC
;
A
#
# COMPACT_ATOMS: atom_id res chain seq x y z
N SER A 1 -6.07 -40.88 14.20
CA SER A 1 -6.74 -40.44 15.43
C SER A 1 -6.84 -38.94 15.45
N ASN A 2 -7.84 -38.39 16.13
CA ASN A 2 -7.91 -36.95 16.31
C ASN A 2 -6.87 -36.47 17.34
N VAL A 3 -6.72 -35.15 17.44
CA VAL A 3 -5.94 -34.52 18.52
C VAL A 3 -6.64 -34.74 19.86
N GLY A 4 -5.85 -35.08 20.89
CA GLY A 4 -6.36 -35.30 22.23
C GLY A 4 -5.50 -36.26 23.05
N SER A 5 -5.96 -36.48 24.27
CA SER A 5 -5.37 -37.46 25.19
C SER A 5 -6.15 -38.76 25.16
N TYR A 6 -5.42 -39.87 25.18
CA TYR A 6 -5.96 -41.21 25.07
C TYR A 6 -5.42 -42.09 26.20
N ALA A 7 -6.29 -42.93 26.73
CA ALA A 7 -5.93 -43.89 27.75
C ALA A 7 -5.13 -45.05 27.15
N ILE A 8 -4.08 -45.48 27.84
CA ILE A 8 -3.34 -46.71 27.51
C ILE A 8 -3.78 -47.79 28.50
N ASN A 9 -4.64 -48.68 28.02
CA ASN A 9 -5.14 -49.81 28.81
C ASN A 9 -4.26 -51.04 28.62
N GLY A 10 -3.63 -51.50 29.70
CA GLY A 10 -2.96 -52.79 29.74
C GLY A 10 -3.99 -53.91 29.81
N LEU A 11 -4.51 -54.35 28.67
CA LEU A 11 -5.39 -55.52 28.56
C LEU A 11 -4.53 -56.77 28.25
N GLY A 12 -4.93 -57.93 28.80
CA GLY A 12 -4.29 -59.22 28.48
C GLY A 12 -3.14 -59.65 29.39
N LEU A 13 -2.91 -58.96 30.52
CA LEU A 13 -1.96 -59.43 31.53
C LEU A 13 -2.61 -60.52 32.38
N THR A 14 -2.07 -61.73 32.32
CA THR A 14 -2.48 -62.85 33.17
C THR A 14 -1.41 -63.14 34.22
N LEU A 15 -1.85 -63.36 35.46
CA LEU A 15 -0.96 -63.78 36.55
C LEU A 15 -0.93 -65.29 36.63
N ASN A 16 0.27 -65.88 36.60
CA ASN A 16 0.42 -67.32 36.76
C ASN A 16 0.16 -67.82 38.20
N ASN A 17 0.19 -66.94 39.21
CA ASN A 17 0.17 -67.35 40.64
C ASN A 17 -0.80 -66.56 41.54
N GLY A 18 -1.82 -65.91 41.00
CA GLY A 18 -3.05 -65.49 41.73
C GLY A 18 -2.96 -64.50 42.91
N ASN A 19 -1.77 -64.17 43.42
CA ASN A 19 -1.62 -63.39 44.66
C ASN A 19 -1.50 -61.86 44.48
N TYR A 20 -1.62 -61.37 43.24
CA TYR A 20 -1.51 -59.94 42.95
C TYR A 20 -2.77 -59.45 42.23
N VAL A 21 -3.07 -58.17 42.40
CA VAL A 21 -4.10 -57.46 41.63
C VAL A 21 -3.39 -56.47 40.73
N PHE A 22 -3.69 -56.49 39.43
CA PHE A 22 -3.23 -55.43 38.53
C PHE A 22 -4.11 -54.20 38.74
N ALA A 23 -3.52 -53.16 39.31
CA ALA A 23 -4.10 -51.83 39.34
C ALA A 23 -3.44 -50.99 38.25
N GLN A 24 -4.24 -50.37 37.39
CA GLN A 24 -3.72 -49.44 36.41
C GLN A 24 -3.34 -48.13 37.11
N ALA A 25 -2.15 -47.60 36.83
CA ALA A 25 -1.76 -46.31 37.37
C ALA A 25 -2.68 -45.21 36.82
N THR A 26 -3.11 -44.27 37.66
CA THR A 26 -4.04 -43.19 37.27
C THR A 26 -3.54 -42.38 36.06
N GLY A 27 -2.21 -42.24 35.92
CA GLY A 27 -1.59 -41.54 34.79
C GLY A 27 -1.82 -42.20 33.42
N ASN A 28 -2.24 -43.47 33.38
CA ASN A 28 -2.51 -44.18 32.14
C ASN A 28 -3.74 -43.66 31.40
N ALA A 29 -4.67 -43.01 32.10
CA ALA A 29 -5.90 -42.46 31.52
C ALA A 29 -5.65 -41.40 30.44
N THR A 30 -4.48 -40.75 30.46
CA THR A 30 -4.08 -39.69 29.50
C THR A 30 -2.67 -39.90 28.97
N ALA A 31 -2.14 -41.13 29.05
CA ALA A 31 -0.73 -41.39 28.78
C ALA A 31 -0.32 -41.21 27.30
N LEU A 32 -1.24 -41.39 26.35
CA LEU A 32 -0.99 -41.12 24.94
C LEU A 32 -1.52 -39.72 24.58
N SER A 33 -0.65 -38.85 24.07
CA SER A 33 -1.03 -37.53 23.58
C SER A 33 -0.82 -37.44 22.08
N VAL A 34 -1.88 -37.09 21.34
CA VAL A 34 -1.82 -36.76 19.92
C VAL A 34 -1.85 -35.25 19.78
N THR A 35 -0.77 -34.67 19.26
CA THR A 35 -0.65 -33.23 19.03
C THR A 35 -1.14 -32.84 17.64
N ALA A 36 -1.61 -31.59 17.52
CA ALA A 36 -2.03 -31.06 16.24
C ALA A 36 -0.83 -30.91 15.29
N ARG A 37 -1.03 -31.28 14.04
CA ARG A 37 0.03 -31.20 13.02
C ARG A 37 0.18 -29.74 12.55
N PRO A 38 1.40 -29.18 12.54
CA PRO A 38 1.60 -27.81 12.09
C PRO A 38 1.32 -27.68 10.59
N LEU A 39 0.45 -26.74 10.24
CA LEU A 39 0.05 -26.43 8.87
C LEU A 39 0.24 -24.94 8.63
N THR A 40 0.93 -24.57 7.56
CA THR A 40 1.10 -23.15 7.20
C THR A 40 0.32 -22.87 5.94
N VAL A 41 -0.52 -21.84 5.93
CA VAL A 41 -1.21 -21.37 4.73
C VAL A 41 -0.74 -19.95 4.44
N THR A 42 -0.23 -19.76 3.23
CA THR A 42 0.24 -18.47 2.76
C THR A 42 -0.68 -17.98 1.66
N ALA A 43 -1.33 -16.83 1.87
CA ALA A 43 -2.09 -16.21 0.79
C ALA A 43 -1.15 -15.74 -0.32
N ASP A 44 -1.61 -15.80 -1.58
CA ASP A 44 -0.84 -15.28 -2.69
C ASP A 44 -1.08 -13.77 -2.83
N ALA A 45 -0.01 -13.03 -3.15
CA ALA A 45 -0.13 -11.62 -3.48
C ALA A 45 -0.77 -11.48 -4.87
N LEU A 46 -1.80 -10.66 -4.97
CA LEU A 46 -2.57 -10.48 -6.20
C LEU A 46 -2.60 -9.01 -6.59
N SER A 47 -2.88 -8.74 -7.86
CA SER A 47 -3.08 -7.38 -8.34
C SER A 47 -4.23 -7.29 -9.33
N ARG A 48 -4.84 -6.10 -9.39
CA ARG A 48 -5.85 -5.76 -10.39
C ARG A 48 -5.80 -4.29 -10.75
N ILE A 49 -6.46 -3.95 -11.85
CA ILE A 49 -6.67 -2.55 -12.25
C ILE A 49 -7.99 -2.05 -11.67
N TYR A 50 -8.05 -0.77 -11.30
CA TYR A 50 -9.28 -0.11 -10.89
C TYR A 50 -10.36 -0.22 -11.97
N GLY A 51 -11.59 -0.56 -11.56
CA GLY A 51 -12.70 -0.84 -12.47
C GLY A 51 -12.87 -2.31 -12.85
N ASN A 52 -11.86 -3.17 -12.66
CA ASN A 52 -12.00 -4.62 -12.86
C ASN A 52 -12.57 -5.32 -11.62
N ALA A 53 -13.14 -6.52 -11.80
CA ALA A 53 -13.52 -7.39 -10.69
C ALA A 53 -12.28 -7.87 -9.90
N ASN A 54 -12.48 -8.28 -8.64
CA ASN A 54 -11.42 -8.88 -7.85
C ASN A 54 -11.02 -10.25 -8.43
N PRO A 55 -9.71 -10.55 -8.54
CA PRO A 55 -9.26 -11.90 -8.87
C PRO A 55 -9.69 -12.87 -7.76
N SER A 56 -9.82 -14.16 -8.12
CA SER A 56 -10.03 -15.20 -7.12
C SER A 56 -8.86 -15.22 -6.14
N LEU A 57 -9.15 -15.18 -4.84
CA LEU A 57 -8.12 -15.23 -3.80
C LEU A 57 -7.56 -16.64 -3.73
N THR A 58 -6.26 -16.78 -3.96
CA THR A 58 -5.55 -18.07 -3.91
C THR A 58 -4.60 -18.13 -2.72
N TYR A 59 -4.23 -19.35 -2.35
CA TYR A 59 -3.25 -19.62 -1.30
C TYR A 59 -2.43 -20.85 -1.63
N THR A 60 -1.26 -20.92 -1.00
CA THR A 60 -0.39 -22.09 -1.00
C THR A 60 -0.35 -22.71 0.39
N VAL A 61 -0.37 -24.04 0.44
CA VAL A 61 -0.25 -24.81 1.67
C VAL A 61 1.19 -25.27 1.82
N GLY A 62 1.84 -24.81 2.87
CA GLY A 62 3.22 -25.14 3.25
C GLY A 62 3.32 -25.92 4.57
N GLY A 63 4.54 -26.00 5.08
CA GLY A 63 4.86 -26.78 6.28
C GLY A 63 4.82 -28.28 6.00
N ASN A 64 4.10 -29.02 6.84
CA ASN A 64 3.95 -30.47 6.68
C ASN A 64 2.82 -30.88 5.71
N GLY A 65 2.06 -29.89 5.21
CA GLY A 65 0.95 -30.10 4.28
C GLY A 65 -0.25 -30.85 4.88
N LEU A 66 -1.27 -30.98 4.05
CA LEU A 66 -2.43 -31.85 4.31
C LEU A 66 -2.05 -33.30 3.97
N VAL A 67 -2.62 -34.27 4.68
CA VAL A 67 -2.40 -35.70 4.41
C VAL A 67 -3.73 -36.41 4.22
N ASN A 68 -3.67 -37.61 3.64
CA ASN A 68 -4.81 -38.52 3.56
C ASN A 68 -6.05 -37.93 2.88
N GLY A 69 -5.87 -36.97 1.97
CA GLY A 69 -6.96 -36.29 1.28
C GLY A 69 -7.69 -35.23 2.12
N ASP A 70 -7.14 -34.82 3.27
CA ASP A 70 -7.71 -33.74 4.08
C ASP A 70 -7.75 -32.43 3.28
N THR A 71 -8.82 -31.66 3.49
CA THR A 71 -9.07 -30.40 2.78
C THR A 71 -9.30 -29.24 3.77
N LEU A 72 -8.97 -28.04 3.31
CA LEU A 72 -9.33 -26.80 3.99
C LEU A 72 -10.77 -26.44 3.63
N VAL A 73 -11.50 -25.86 4.58
CA VAL A 73 -12.88 -25.39 4.38
C VAL A 73 -12.94 -23.87 4.51
N GLY A 74 -13.94 -23.25 3.89
CA GLY A 74 -14.09 -21.80 3.86
C GLY A 74 -13.20 -21.12 2.82
N GLY A 75 -12.91 -19.84 3.00
CA GLY A 75 -12.14 -19.06 2.03
C GLY A 75 -11.50 -17.82 2.63
N LEU A 76 -10.50 -17.32 1.90
CA LEU A 76 -9.83 -16.06 2.22
C LEU A 76 -10.80 -14.88 2.10
N ALA A 77 -10.51 -13.82 2.84
CA ALA A 77 -11.28 -12.59 2.81
C ALA A 77 -10.38 -11.38 2.52
N THR A 78 -10.94 -10.38 1.86
CA THR A 78 -10.31 -9.07 1.71
C THR A 78 -11.36 -7.99 1.89
N THR A 79 -10.94 -6.82 2.36
CA THR A 79 -11.82 -5.64 2.47
C THR A 79 -12.03 -4.94 1.13
N ALA A 80 -11.23 -5.26 0.11
CA ALA A 80 -11.43 -4.74 -1.24
C ALA A 80 -12.72 -5.34 -1.85
N GLY A 81 -13.65 -4.48 -2.25
CA GLY A 81 -14.73 -4.82 -3.18
C GLY A 81 -14.33 -4.53 -4.63
N SER A 82 -15.23 -4.80 -5.58
CA SER A 82 -15.04 -4.47 -7.00
C SER A 82 -14.86 -2.97 -7.26
N THR A 83 -15.49 -2.12 -6.45
CA THR A 83 -15.46 -0.66 -6.55
C THR A 83 -14.42 0.01 -5.65
N SER A 84 -13.60 -0.77 -4.93
CA SER A 84 -12.58 -0.21 -4.06
C SER A 84 -11.56 0.64 -4.83
N PRO A 85 -11.17 1.81 -4.32
CA PRO A 85 -10.22 2.70 -4.98
C PRO A 85 -8.82 2.07 -5.06
N ALA A 86 -7.97 2.63 -5.93
CA ALA A 86 -6.57 2.23 -6.03
C ALA A 86 -5.87 2.30 -4.66
N GLY A 87 -5.11 1.26 -4.32
CA GLY A 87 -4.54 1.10 -2.99
C GLY A 87 -4.11 -0.34 -2.69
N ARG A 88 -3.67 -0.56 -1.45
CA ARG A 88 -3.23 -1.87 -0.95
C ARG A 88 -4.24 -2.39 0.06
N TYR A 89 -4.72 -3.60 -0.15
CA TYR A 89 -5.72 -4.25 0.69
C TYR A 89 -5.18 -5.57 1.22
N ALA A 90 -5.32 -5.81 2.52
CA ALA A 90 -4.88 -7.07 3.10
C ALA A 90 -5.77 -8.22 2.64
N ILE A 91 -5.14 -9.37 2.39
CA ILE A 91 -5.79 -10.67 2.21
C ILE A 91 -5.63 -11.40 3.54
N LEU A 92 -6.76 -11.60 4.22
CA LEU A 92 -6.87 -12.22 5.53
C LEU A 92 -7.43 -13.63 5.40
N GLN A 93 -7.27 -14.43 6.45
CA GLN A 93 -7.72 -15.82 6.51
C GLN A 93 -9.22 -15.95 6.23
N GLY A 94 -10.03 -14.96 6.64
CA GLY A 94 -11.47 -15.00 6.46
C GLY A 94 -12.10 -16.15 7.24
N THR A 95 -12.81 -17.03 6.54
CA THR A 95 -13.43 -18.24 7.10
C THR A 95 -12.59 -19.49 6.85
N LEU A 96 -11.39 -19.35 6.28
CA LEU A 96 -10.53 -20.49 6.00
C LEU A 96 -10.16 -21.21 7.30
N ALA A 97 -10.50 -22.49 7.40
CA ALA A 97 -10.21 -23.30 8.58
C ALA A 97 -9.74 -24.70 8.17
N ALA A 98 -8.91 -25.29 9.03
CA ALA A 98 -8.54 -26.70 8.96
C ALA A 98 -9.29 -27.47 10.06
N SER A 99 -9.32 -28.81 9.93
CA SER A 99 -9.80 -29.67 11.00
C SER A 99 -8.98 -29.49 12.29
N ASN A 100 -9.55 -29.82 13.44
CA ASN A 100 -8.92 -29.70 14.76
C ASN A 100 -7.63 -30.54 14.91
N ASN A 101 -7.34 -31.39 13.92
CA ASN A 101 -6.09 -32.15 13.84
C ASN A 101 -4.89 -31.32 13.37
N TYR A 102 -5.12 -30.09 12.93
CA TYR A 102 -4.11 -29.21 12.38
C TYR A 102 -3.99 -27.92 13.19
N ALA A 103 -2.76 -27.55 13.53
CA ALA A 103 -2.43 -26.24 14.05
C ALA A 103 -2.16 -25.31 12.86
N LEU A 104 -3.20 -24.59 12.42
CA LEU A 104 -3.13 -23.68 11.27
C LEU A 104 -2.41 -22.38 11.66
N SER A 105 -1.35 -22.06 10.93
CA SER A 105 -0.70 -20.74 10.93
C SER A 105 -0.94 -20.07 9.58
N PHE A 106 -1.60 -18.91 9.60
CA PHE A 106 -1.94 -18.17 8.40
C PHE A 106 -1.00 -16.98 8.18
N LEU A 107 -0.43 -16.88 6.98
CA LEU A 107 0.37 -15.74 6.53
C LEU A 107 -0.43 -14.91 5.52
N SER A 108 -0.73 -13.66 5.91
CA SER A 108 -1.47 -12.72 5.09
C SER A 108 -0.66 -12.22 3.89
N ALA A 109 -1.34 -11.91 2.80
CA ALA A 109 -0.78 -11.24 1.64
C ALA A 109 -1.53 -9.95 1.32
N VAL A 110 -1.18 -9.31 0.21
CA VAL A 110 -1.76 -8.02 -0.20
C VAL A 110 -2.33 -8.12 -1.61
N LEU A 111 -3.57 -7.65 -1.77
CA LEU A 111 -4.17 -7.32 -3.05
C LEU A 111 -3.85 -5.86 -3.39
N THR A 112 -3.15 -5.65 -4.49
CA THR A 112 -2.80 -4.30 -4.97
C THR A 112 -3.73 -3.87 -6.10
N ILE A 113 -4.42 -2.75 -5.91
CA ILE A 113 -5.28 -2.14 -6.93
C ILE A 113 -4.52 -0.97 -7.56
N SER A 114 -4.11 -1.13 -8.81
CA SER A 114 -3.47 -0.06 -9.58
C SER A 114 -4.54 0.86 -10.19
N PRO A 115 -4.30 2.18 -10.27
CA PRO A 115 -5.17 3.08 -11.02
C PRO A 115 -5.32 2.57 -12.46
N SER A 116 -6.53 2.64 -13.02
CA SER A 116 -6.68 2.54 -14.46
C SER A 116 -5.97 3.74 -15.05
N ALA A 117 -5.18 3.53 -16.10
CA ALA A 117 -4.53 4.63 -16.81
C ALA A 117 -5.63 5.60 -17.25
N SER A 118 -5.81 6.67 -16.49
CA SER A 118 -6.63 7.79 -16.89
C SER A 118 -5.87 8.40 -18.05
N GLY A 119 -6.33 8.10 -19.26
CA GLY A 119 -5.93 8.86 -20.44
C GLY A 119 -6.13 10.31 -20.09
N GLY A 120 -5.03 11.01 -19.89
CA GLY A 120 -5.04 12.45 -19.78
C GLY A 120 -5.60 12.97 -21.08
N THR A 121 -6.89 13.29 -21.12
CA THR A 121 -7.29 14.47 -21.86
C THR A 121 -6.58 15.61 -21.15
N SER A 122 -5.35 15.88 -21.59
CA SER A 122 -4.76 17.21 -21.46
C SER A 122 -5.89 18.19 -21.73
N PRO A 123 -6.27 19.07 -20.79
CA PRO A 123 -7.35 20.00 -21.06
C PRO A 123 -6.93 20.76 -22.31
N THR A 124 -7.65 20.59 -23.42
CA THR A 124 -7.46 21.47 -24.56
C THR A 124 -7.73 22.87 -24.02
N PRO A 125 -6.73 23.76 -23.92
CA PRO A 125 -7.03 25.13 -23.56
C PRO A 125 -7.99 25.64 -24.66
N PRO A 126 -9.12 26.27 -24.32
CA PRO A 126 -9.86 27.00 -25.34
C PRO A 126 -8.90 28.06 -25.90
N MET A 127 -8.44 27.89 -27.14
CA MET A 127 -7.81 29.00 -27.83
C MET A 127 -8.88 30.10 -27.95
N PRO A 128 -8.67 31.32 -27.43
CA PRO A 128 -9.44 32.43 -27.94
C PRO A 128 -9.05 32.64 -29.41
N LEU A 129 -10.02 32.62 -30.31
CA LEU A 129 -9.86 33.23 -31.63
C LEU A 129 -9.71 34.74 -31.40
N SER A 130 -8.48 35.25 -31.32
CA SER A 130 -8.25 36.70 -31.30
C SER A 130 -8.50 37.26 -32.71
N SER A 131 -9.61 37.95 -32.88
CA SER A 131 -10.07 38.59 -34.12
C SER A 131 -9.54 40.02 -34.31
N ASP A 132 -8.35 40.35 -33.80
CA ASP A 132 -7.89 41.75 -33.67
C ASP A 132 -6.79 42.19 -34.64
N PHE A 133 -6.70 41.61 -35.85
CA PHE A 133 -5.91 42.24 -36.92
C PHE A 133 -6.80 43.10 -37.83
N GLY A 134 -7.41 44.12 -37.24
CA GLY A 134 -8.22 45.14 -37.90
C GLY A 134 -7.67 46.54 -37.66
N GLY A 135 -6.40 46.78 -38.00
CA GLY A 135 -5.78 48.11 -37.90
C GLY A 135 -5.38 48.63 -39.28
N THR A 136 -6.15 49.58 -39.82
CA THR A 136 -5.78 50.37 -41.00
C THR A 136 -4.58 51.24 -40.66
N PHE A 137 -3.42 50.98 -41.27
CA PHE A 137 -2.26 51.85 -41.16
C PHE A 137 -2.57 53.18 -41.86
N GLY A 138 -2.78 54.23 -41.06
CA GLY A 138 -2.92 55.59 -41.55
C GLY A 138 -1.65 56.05 -42.27
N SER A 139 -1.84 56.67 -43.43
CA SER A 139 -0.79 57.24 -44.27
C SER A 139 -0.01 58.36 -43.53
N PRO A 140 1.32 58.40 -43.58
CA PRO A 140 2.08 59.46 -42.94
C PRO A 140 1.93 60.77 -43.72
N THR A 141 1.52 61.83 -43.02
CA THR A 141 1.63 63.21 -43.54
C THR A 141 3.09 63.67 -43.32
N PRO A 142 3.78 64.32 -44.27
CA PRO A 142 5.17 64.71 -44.08
C PRO A 142 5.31 65.91 -43.12
N GLU A 143 6.10 65.76 -42.07
CA GLU A 143 6.51 66.83 -41.14
C GLU A 143 7.85 67.47 -41.59
N PRO A 144 8.06 68.80 -41.48
CA PRO A 144 9.25 69.48 -41.99
C PRO A 144 10.53 69.28 -41.16
N THR A 145 11.68 69.37 -41.85
CA THR A 145 13.06 69.16 -41.37
C THR A 145 13.46 70.03 -40.16
N PRO A 146 14.16 69.48 -39.15
CA PRO A 146 14.62 70.20 -37.95
C PRO A 146 15.99 70.86 -38.14
N THR A 147 16.25 71.99 -37.44
CA THR A 147 17.62 72.48 -37.19
C THR A 147 17.85 72.66 -35.69
N GLY A 148 18.65 71.74 -35.14
CA GLY A 148 19.71 72.03 -34.17
C GLY A 148 19.32 72.27 -32.70
N GLY A 149 19.60 71.29 -31.85
CA GLY A 149 19.75 71.52 -30.41
C GLY A 149 19.58 70.26 -29.57
N THR A 150 20.69 69.72 -29.08
CA THR A 150 20.84 68.45 -28.36
C THR A 150 19.94 68.28 -27.12
N PRO A 151 19.32 67.11 -26.91
CA PRO A 151 18.77 66.72 -25.61
C PRO A 151 19.35 65.38 -25.10
N TYR A 152 19.18 64.93 -23.87
CA TYR A 152 18.84 65.50 -22.56
C TYR A 152 18.75 64.26 -21.65
N GLY A 153 19.23 64.34 -20.41
CA GLY A 153 18.99 63.30 -19.41
C GLY A 153 17.74 63.60 -18.58
N GLY A 154 17.01 62.57 -18.18
CA GLY A 154 16.25 62.60 -16.92
C GLY A 154 14.71 62.60 -17.01
N THR A 155 14.17 61.38 -16.90
CA THR A 155 13.16 60.92 -15.92
C THR A 155 11.66 61.25 -16.05
N ALA A 156 10.91 60.15 -16.23
CA ALA A 156 9.52 59.82 -15.83
C ALA A 156 8.35 60.49 -16.59
N ALA A 157 7.24 59.83 -16.93
CA ALA A 157 6.62 58.62 -16.40
C ALA A 157 5.66 57.96 -17.43
N GLY A 158 5.44 56.64 -17.24
CA GLY A 158 4.33 55.85 -17.84
C GLY A 158 4.62 55.39 -19.28
N GLY A 159 4.41 54.14 -19.68
CA GLY A 159 3.79 52.97 -19.07
C GLY A 159 3.74 51.89 -20.17
N PHE A 160 3.76 50.64 -19.72
CA PHE A 160 3.54 49.37 -20.44
C PHE A 160 4.28 49.17 -21.78
N ASP A 161 5.27 48.28 -21.78
CA ASP A 161 5.40 47.17 -22.75
C ASP A 161 6.75 46.47 -22.52
N GLY A 162 6.71 45.14 -22.35
CA GLY A 162 7.92 44.36 -22.10
C GLY A 162 7.65 42.89 -21.89
N PHE A 163 7.22 42.19 -22.94
CA PHE A 163 7.29 40.72 -23.00
C PHE A 163 8.77 40.30 -22.91
N THR A 164 9.15 39.70 -21.78
CA THR A 164 10.42 39.00 -21.63
C THR A 164 10.12 37.56 -21.22
N SER A 165 10.61 36.60 -22.01
CA SER A 165 10.46 35.15 -21.82
C SER A 165 10.73 34.69 -20.39
N PRO A 166 9.97 33.72 -19.86
CA PRO A 166 10.45 32.91 -18.74
C PRO A 166 11.45 31.88 -19.27
N GLY A 167 12.71 32.04 -18.89
CA GLY A 167 13.70 30.98 -18.95
C GLY A 167 13.29 29.78 -18.12
N TYR A 168 13.69 28.61 -18.57
CA TYR A 168 13.69 27.38 -17.80
C TYR A 168 14.55 27.57 -16.55
N ASP A 169 13.94 27.49 -15.36
CA ASP A 169 14.68 27.39 -14.10
C ASP A 169 14.61 25.95 -13.56
N THR A 170 15.78 25.36 -13.45
CA THR A 170 16.05 24.04 -12.85
C THR A 170 15.93 24.12 -11.33
N PRO A 171 15.35 23.13 -10.61
CA PRO A 171 15.43 23.11 -9.17
C PRO A 171 16.75 22.46 -8.73
N SER A 172 17.76 23.27 -8.46
CA SER A 172 18.98 22.85 -7.77
C SER A 172 19.04 23.45 -6.36
N SER A 173 18.89 22.56 -5.37
CA SER A 173 19.52 22.57 -4.05
C SER A 173 19.36 23.75 -3.08
N CYS A 174 18.82 23.41 -1.90
CA CYS A 174 19.27 23.83 -0.57
C CYS A 174 19.93 25.20 -0.41
N ALA A 175 19.24 26.13 0.25
CA ALA A 175 19.89 27.21 0.99
C ALA A 175 19.23 27.41 2.35
N ALA A 176 20.09 27.37 3.37
CA ALA A 176 19.80 27.61 4.77
C ALA A 176 19.23 29.02 5.01
N ARG A 177 18.34 29.14 5.99
CA ARG A 177 17.81 30.41 6.48
C ARG A 177 18.85 31.04 7.43
N PRO A 178 19.29 32.29 7.21
CA PRO A 178 20.03 33.02 8.22
C PRO A 178 19.08 33.89 9.06
N GLY A 179 19.35 33.96 10.36
CA GLY A 179 18.99 35.10 11.20
C GLY A 179 17.77 34.91 12.10
N LEU A 180 17.96 34.27 13.25
CA LEU A 180 17.31 34.69 14.49
C LEU A 180 18.21 34.33 15.68
N SER A 181 18.93 35.34 16.14
CA SER A 181 19.64 35.35 17.40
C SER A 181 18.64 35.29 18.55
N ARG A 182 18.67 34.20 19.30
CA ARG A 182 18.25 34.22 20.71
C ARG A 182 19.10 33.23 21.49
N SER A 183 20.12 33.79 22.09
CA SER A 183 20.88 33.23 23.20
C SER A 183 19.93 32.93 24.36
N LEU A 184 20.04 31.75 24.96
CA LEU A 184 20.14 31.49 26.41
C LEU A 184 19.77 30.03 26.71
N THR A 185 20.78 29.16 26.77
CA THR A 185 20.74 27.95 27.61
C THR A 185 22.12 27.75 28.24
N SER A 186 22.20 27.94 29.56
CA SER A 186 23.09 27.27 30.54
C SER A 186 22.79 27.94 31.90
N GLY A 187 21.82 27.48 32.70
CA GLY A 187 21.98 26.54 33.83
C GLY A 187 22.54 27.22 35.11
N PRO A 188 22.39 26.72 36.36
CA PRO A 188 21.47 25.72 36.94
C PRO A 188 20.70 26.23 38.20
N LEU A 189 19.74 25.41 38.67
CA LEU A 189 19.30 25.18 40.06
C LEU A 189 19.26 26.35 41.07
N CYS A 190 18.04 26.84 41.33
CA CYS A 190 17.40 26.98 42.66
C CYS A 190 15.93 27.38 42.44
#